data_AF-A0A7T7KGF3-F1
#
_entry.id   AF-A0A7T7KGF3-F1
#
_cell.length_a   1.000
_cell.length_b   1.000
_cell.length_c   1.000
_cell.angle_alpha   90.00
_cell.angle_beta   90.00
_cell.angle_gamma   90.00
#
_symmetry.space_group_name_H-M   'P 1'
#
loop_
_entity.id
_entity.type
_entity.pdbx_description
1 polymer ?
#
loop_
_entity_poly.entity_id
_entity_poly.type
_entity_poly.pdbx_seq_one_letter_code
_entity_poly.pdbx_strand_id
1 'polypeptide(L)' 'MKKRLLILLLVSILCYLAGGYLQNIYGLDPPYIFYWSGFVLRILAILFVLTTLIVHGISFLKNRK' A
#
# COMPACT_ATOMS: atom_id res chain seq x y z
N MET A 1 -2.42 -16.43 -11.19
CA MET A 1 -3.03 -15.21 -10.61
C MET A 1 -2.85 -15.08 -9.09
N LYS A 2 -3.11 -16.14 -8.29
CA LYS A 2 -2.95 -16.09 -6.82
C LYS A 2 -1.54 -15.66 -6.33
N LYS A 3 -0.46 -16.23 -6.92
CA LYS A 3 0.94 -15.86 -6.56
C LYS A 3 1.26 -14.38 -6.81
N ARG A 4 0.81 -13.84 -7.95
CA ARG A 4 0.99 -12.42 -8.33
C ARG A 4 0.30 -11.49 -7.34
N LEU A 5 -0.91 -11.83 -6.90
CA LEU A 5 -1.64 -11.05 -5.90
C LEU A 5 -0.94 -11.03 -4.54
N LEU A 6 -0.42 -12.19 -4.14
CA LEU A 6 0.31 -12.36 -2.88
C LEU A 6 1.60 -11.53 -2.89
N ILE A 7 2.32 -11.50 -4.01
CA ILE A 7 3.49 -10.63 -4.22
C ILE A 7 3.08 -9.16 -4.14
N LEU A 8 1.98 -8.76 -4.81
CA LEU A 8 1.51 -7.37 -4.78
C LEU A 8 1.08 -6.92 -3.39
N LEU A 9 0.45 -7.79 -2.59
CA LEU A 9 0.15 -7.53 -1.18
C LEU A 9 1.41 -7.36 -0.34
N LEU A 10 2.41 -8.24 -0.52
CA LEU A 10 3.70 -8.14 0.14
C LEU A 10 4.41 -6.82 -0.19
N VAL A 11 4.45 -6.45 -1.47
CA VAL A 11 5.02 -5.17 -1.92
C VAL A 11 4.27 -4.00 -1.30
N SER A 12 2.94 -4.06 -1.22
CA SER A 12 2.13 -3.00 -0.60
C SER A 12 2.43 -2.85 0.90
N ILE A 13 2.63 -3.96 1.62
CA ILE A 13 3.02 -3.93 3.04
C ILE A 13 4.41 -3.31 3.19
N LEU A 14 5.38 -3.69 2.34
CA LEU A 14 6.72 -3.12 2.35
C LEU A 14 6.71 -1.63 2.06
N CYS A 15 5.93 -1.18 1.07
CA CYS A 15 5.75 0.25 0.77
C CYS A 15 5.15 1.01 1.96
N TYR A 16 4.17 0.42 2.64
CA TYR A 16 3.58 1.05 3.82
C TYR A 16 4.60 1.21 4.96
N LEU A 17 5.36 0.15 5.25
CA LEU A 17 6.42 0.17 6.27
C LEU A 17 7.54 1.14 5.91
N ALA A 18 8.01 1.13 4.66
CA ALA A 18 9.04 2.04 4.16
C ALA A 18 8.59 3.50 4.22
N GLY A 19 7.34 3.79 3.86
CA GLY A 19 6.77 5.13 3.98
C GLY A 19 6.67 5.60 5.44
N GLY A 20 6.31 4.70 6.36
CA GLY A 20 6.31 4.99 7.79
C GLY A 20 7.72 5.25 8.34
N TYR A 21 8.71 4.46 7.90
CA TYR A 21 10.11 4.65 8.26
C TYR A 21 10.65 6.00 7.78
N LEU A 22 10.38 6.38 6.52
CA LEU A 22 10.75 7.69 5.99
C LEU A 22 10.11 8.83 6.78
N GLN A 23 8.83 8.72 7.13
CA GLN A 23 8.17 9.73 7.95
C GLN A 23 8.77 9.84 9.35
N ASN A 24 9.21 8.73 9.94
CA ASN A 24 9.79 8.72 11.27
C ASN A 24 11.19 9.36 11.29
N ILE A 25 12.01 9.13 10.27
CA ILE A 25 13.34 9.75 10.15
C ILE A 25 13.23 11.23 9.81
N TYR A 26 12.45 11.56 8.78
CA TYR A 26 12.42 12.91 8.19
C TYR A 26 11.28 13.78 8.74
N GLY A 27 10.56 13.31 9.75
CA GLY A 27 9.51 14.08 10.44
C GLY A 27 10.07 15.10 11.43
N LEU A 28 11.27 14.84 11.96
CA LEU A 28 11.96 15.74 12.89
C LEU A 28 13.03 16.57 12.19
N ASP A 29 13.75 15.98 11.24
CA ASP A 29 14.87 16.63 10.56
C ASP A 29 14.59 16.86 9.06
N PRO A 30 14.86 18.08 8.54
CA PRO A 30 14.81 18.33 7.11
C PRO A 30 15.81 17.43 6.34
N PRO A 31 15.54 17.09 5.08
CA PRO A 31 14.54 17.71 4.21
C PRO A 31 13.16 17.01 4.25
N TYR A 32 12.12 17.81 4.51
CA TYR A 32 10.72 17.38 4.60
C TYR A 32 10.15 16.74 3.32
N ILE A 33 10.84 16.87 2.17
CA ILE A 33 10.46 16.19 0.92
C ILE A 33 10.35 14.67 1.14
N PHE A 34 11.27 14.08 1.91
CA PHE A 34 11.22 12.64 2.18
C PHE A 34 10.05 12.27 3.10
N TYR A 35 9.69 13.13 4.06
CA TYR A 35 8.49 12.96 4.87
C TYR A 35 7.21 12.91 4.01
N TRP A 36 7.05 13.86 3.09
CA TRP A 36 5.91 13.90 2.18
C TRP A 36 5.92 12.72 1.20
N SER A 37 7.09 12.30 0.73
CA SER A 37 7.21 11.10 -0.10
C SER A 37 6.74 9.84 0.64
N GLY A 38 7.10 9.70 1.92
CA GLY A 38 6.64 8.60 2.76
C GLY A 38 5.14 8.63 3.03
N PHE A 39 4.57 9.83 3.21
CA PHE A 39 3.12 10.03 3.35
C PHE A 39 2.36 9.53 2.11
N VAL A 40 2.78 9.98 0.93
CA VAL A 40 2.18 9.59 -0.35
C VAL A 40 2.31 8.09 -0.56
N LEU A 41 3.48 7.51 -0.26
CA LEU A 41 3.74 6.07 -0.38
C LEU A 41 2.77 5.24 0.47
N ARG A 42 2.48 5.67 1.71
CA ARG A 42 1.50 5.01 2.59
C ARG A 42 0.07 5.11 2.07
N ILE A 43 -0.33 6.28 1.57
CA ILE A 43 -1.66 6.47 0.99
C ILE A 43 -1.85 5.55 -0.22
N LEU A 44 -0.87 5.51 -1.12
CA LEU A 44 -0.92 4.66 -2.31
C LEU A 44 -1.00 3.17 -1.93
N ALA A 45 -0.24 2.73 -0.93
CA ALA A 45 -0.32 1.37 -0.42
C ALA A 45 -1.72 1.02 0.11
N ILE A 46 -2.35 1.92 0.88
CA ILE A 46 -3.72 1.71 1.39
C ILE A 46 -4.73 1.63 0.24
N LEU A 47 -4.66 2.57 -0.71
CA LEU A 47 -5.56 2.59 -1.87
C LEU A 47 -5.42 1.34 -2.73
N PHE A 48 -4.20 0.85 -2.90
CA PHE A 48 -3.93 -0.38 -3.62
C PHE A 48 -4.56 -1.60 -2.91
N VAL A 49 -4.41 -1.73 -1.60
CA VAL A 49 -5.05 -2.82 -0.83
C VAL A 49 -6.57 -2.74 -0.96
N LEU A 50 -7.17 -1.56 -0.78
CA LEU A 50 -8.61 -1.33 -0.91
C LEU A 50 -9.17 -1.74 -2.28
N THR A 51 -8.55 -1.25 -3.35
CA THR A 51 -8.96 -1.59 -4.72
C THR A 51 -8.83 -3.08 -4.99
N THR A 52 -7.76 -3.72 -4.52
CA THR A 52 -7.56 -5.16 -4.66
C THR A 52 -8.65 -5.96 -3.93
N LEU A 53 -9.02 -5.53 -2.72
CA LEU A 53 -10.08 -6.12 -1.90
C LEU A 53 -11.45 -6.02 -2.58
N ILE A 54 -11.78 -4.84 -3.13
CA ILE A 54 -13.03 -4.60 -3.85
C ILE A 54 -13.13 -5.49 -5.09
N VAL A 55 -12.09 -5.51 -5.92
CA VAL A 55 -12.06 -6.32 -7.16
C VAL A 55 -12.20 -7.82 -6.84
N HIS A 56 -11.51 -8.30 -5.81
CA HIS A 56 -11.62 -9.70 -5.40
C HIS A 56 -12.98 -10.01 -4.77
N GLY A 57 -13.53 -9.09 -3.98
CA GLY A 57 -14.87 -9.22 -3.40
C GLY A 57 -15.95 -9.34 -4.48
N ILE A 58 -15.91 -8.47 -5.50
CA ILE A 58 -16.84 -8.51 -6.64
C ILE A 58 -16.67 -9.81 -7.43
N SER A 59 -15.44 -10.24 -7.71
CA SER A 59 -15.20 -11.49 -8.44
C SER A 59 -15.70 -12.72 -7.66
N PHE A 60 -15.57 -12.72 -6.34
CA PHE A 60 -16.05 -13.80 -5.48
C PHE A 60 -17.58 -13.86 -5.44
N LEU A 61 -18.24 -12.70 -5.32
CA LEU A 61 -19.71 -12.58 -5.39
C LEU A 61 -20.25 -13.05 -6.75
N LYS A 62 -19.56 -12.69 -7.84
CA LYS A 62 -19.95 -13.09 -9.20
C LYS A 62 -19.83 -14.60 -9.43
N ASN A 63 -18.78 -15.24 -8.92
CA ASN A 63 -18.59 -16.70 -9.05
C ASN A 63 -19.50 -17.55 -8.14
N ARG A 64 -20.27 -16.91 -7.25
CA ARG A 64 -21.27 -17.58 -6.41
C ARG A 64 -22.68 -17.60 -7.03
N LYS A 65 -22.93 -16.83 -8.09
CA LYS A 65 -24.14 -16.91 -8.92
C LYS A 65 -23.88 -17.87 -10.08
#